data_AF-A0A8C9JY56-F1
#
_entry.id   AF-A0A8C9JY56-F1
#
_cell.length_a   1.000
_cell.length_b   1.000
_cell.length_c   1.000
_cell.angle_alpha   90.00
_cell.angle_beta   90.00
_cell.angle_gamma   90.00
#
_symmetry.space_group_name_H-M   'P 1'
#
loop_
_entity.id
_entity.type
_entity.pdbx_description
1 polymer ?
#
loop_
_entity_poly.entity_id
_entity_poly.type
_entity_poly.pdbx_seq_one_letter_code
_entity_poly.pdbx_strand_id
1 'polypeptide(L)'
;GASAKTFEWRSNVLNRLQSKYGSLYRQDNVILSGTHTHSGPGGYFQYTVFVIASEGFSNRTFEYMVTGIVKSIEMAHKNMKPGKIFINKGNVEGVQINRSPSSYLWNPPSERARYSSNTDKEMIILKMVDLNGVDLGLISWFAIHPVSMNNTNHLVNSDNMGYASYLFEQEKNKGYLPGQGPYVAAFASSNLGDVSPNILGPHCVNTGDSCDNVNSSCPIGGSSMCIAMGPGHDMFNSTQIIGGIIYQRAKELYASASQELTGPLAAAHQWVNMSNVTVWLNSTHTAQTCKPALGYSFAAGTIDGFGSLNFTQGTTVGDPFWDTLRDQLLGKPSEEIKRCHKPKPILLHTGELTKPHPWHPDIVDVQMITVGSLAIIAIPGEF
;
A
#
# COMPACT_ATOMS: atom_id res chain seq x y z
N GLY A 1 -33.41 -11.06 -8.50
CA GLY A 1 -33.19 -10.57 -7.12
C GLY A 1 -32.38 -9.30 -7.21
N ALA A 2 -32.89 -8.20 -6.67
CA ALA A 2 -32.27 -6.88 -6.79
C ALA A 2 -30.81 -6.92 -6.35
N SER A 3 -29.89 -6.50 -7.24
CA SER A 3 -28.49 -6.35 -6.89
C SER A 3 -28.38 -5.33 -5.77
N ALA A 4 -27.92 -5.76 -4.60
CA ALA A 4 -27.38 -4.82 -3.64
C ALA A 4 -26.27 -4.05 -4.38
N LYS A 5 -26.45 -2.74 -4.56
CA LYS A 5 -25.38 -1.89 -5.10
C LYS A 5 -24.18 -2.06 -4.17
N THR A 6 -23.16 -2.77 -4.61
CA THR A 6 -21.89 -2.83 -3.91
C THR A 6 -21.23 -1.47 -4.09
N PHE A 7 -20.85 -0.82 -2.99
CA PHE A 7 -20.10 0.44 -3.00
C PHE A 7 -18.58 0.19 -3.04
N GLU A 8 -18.20 -1.05 -3.33
CA GLU A 8 -16.82 -1.48 -3.52
C GLU A 8 -16.34 -1.04 -4.91
N TRP A 9 -15.27 -0.26 -4.94
CA TRP A 9 -14.77 0.36 -6.17
C TRP A 9 -14.25 -0.67 -7.19
N ARG A 10 -13.58 -1.75 -6.77
CA ARG A 10 -13.07 -2.80 -7.68
C ARG A 10 -14.23 -3.53 -8.36
N SER A 11 -15.24 -3.98 -7.60
CA SER A 11 -16.47 -4.53 -8.19
C SER A 11 -17.14 -3.59 -9.20
N ASN A 12 -17.17 -2.27 -8.93
CA ASN A 12 -17.76 -1.30 -9.87
C ASN A 12 -16.94 -1.15 -11.16
N VAL A 13 -15.61 -1.15 -11.07
CA VAL A 13 -14.73 -1.17 -12.26
C VAL A 13 -14.98 -2.44 -13.07
N LEU A 14 -14.96 -3.61 -12.44
CA LEU A 14 -15.16 -4.90 -13.11
C LEU A 14 -16.54 -5.00 -13.77
N ASN A 15 -17.60 -4.53 -13.12
CA ASN A 15 -18.95 -4.51 -13.70
C ASN A 15 -19.03 -3.60 -14.94
N ARG A 16 -18.37 -2.43 -14.93
CA ARG A 16 -18.31 -1.54 -16.10
C ARG A 16 -17.49 -2.14 -17.24
N LEU A 17 -16.39 -2.79 -16.93
CA LEU A 17 -15.58 -3.51 -17.91
C LEU A 17 -16.35 -4.68 -18.52
N GLN A 18 -17.05 -5.46 -17.70
CA GLN A 18 -17.90 -6.56 -18.17
C GLN A 18 -19.02 -6.06 -19.09
N SER A 19 -19.69 -4.97 -18.71
CA SER A 19 -20.76 -4.36 -19.52
C SER A 19 -20.26 -3.91 -20.90
N LYS A 20 -18.99 -3.48 -21.00
CA LYS A 20 -18.40 -2.91 -22.23
C LYS A 20 -17.65 -3.93 -23.09
N TYR A 21 -16.98 -4.88 -22.45
CA TYR A 21 -16.03 -5.81 -23.09
C TYR A 21 -16.40 -7.29 -22.87
N GLY A 22 -17.57 -7.57 -22.30
CA GLY A 22 -18.05 -8.93 -22.05
C GLY A 22 -17.12 -9.69 -21.10
N SER A 23 -16.58 -10.81 -21.55
CA SER A 23 -15.71 -11.69 -20.75
C SER A 23 -14.21 -11.42 -20.93
N LEU A 24 -13.82 -10.33 -21.62
CA LEU A 24 -12.42 -10.04 -21.92
C LEU A 24 -11.60 -9.65 -20.68
N TYR A 25 -12.14 -8.74 -19.88
CA TYR A 25 -11.55 -8.24 -18.63
C TYR A 25 -12.40 -8.74 -17.45
N ARG A 26 -11.85 -9.64 -16.66
CA ARG A 26 -12.51 -10.40 -15.60
C ARG A 26 -11.78 -10.21 -14.27
N GLN A 27 -12.40 -10.71 -13.20
CA GLN A 27 -11.80 -10.72 -11.87
C GLN A 27 -10.42 -11.39 -11.83
N ASP A 28 -10.21 -12.44 -12.64
CA ASP A 28 -8.98 -13.23 -12.63
C ASP A 28 -7.82 -12.54 -13.34
N ASN A 29 -8.06 -11.76 -14.39
CA ASN A 29 -7.01 -11.15 -15.22
C ASN A 29 -6.92 -9.62 -15.12
N VAL A 30 -7.56 -9.00 -14.11
CA VAL A 30 -7.44 -7.57 -13.81
C VAL A 30 -6.97 -7.37 -12.37
N ILE A 31 -5.74 -6.84 -12.21
CA ILE A 31 -5.20 -6.35 -10.94
C ILE A 31 -5.39 -4.83 -10.87
N LEU A 32 -5.93 -4.33 -9.76
CA LEU A 32 -6.03 -2.90 -9.47
C LEU A 32 -5.20 -2.63 -8.21
N SER A 33 -4.10 -1.89 -8.36
CA SER A 33 -3.17 -1.56 -7.28
C SER A 33 -3.17 -0.03 -7.07
N GLY A 34 -3.26 0.39 -5.82
CA GLY A 34 -3.07 1.79 -5.43
C GLY A 34 -1.61 2.07 -5.12
N THR A 35 -1.09 3.24 -5.51
CA THR A 35 0.29 3.64 -5.20
C THR A 35 0.53 3.86 -3.71
N HIS A 36 -0.54 3.97 -2.92
CA HIS A 36 -0.53 4.26 -1.48
C HIS A 36 -0.16 5.71 -1.12
N THR A 37 -0.47 6.70 -1.98
CA THR A 37 -0.39 8.12 -1.57
C THR A 37 -1.34 8.44 -0.42
N HIS A 38 -0.85 9.17 0.59
CA HIS A 38 -1.65 9.68 1.71
C HIS A 38 -2.24 11.07 1.44
N SER A 39 -2.10 11.59 0.22
CA SER A 39 -2.59 12.91 -0.20
C SER A 39 -3.72 12.84 -1.24
N GLY A 40 -4.52 11.77 -1.20
CA GLY A 40 -5.73 11.61 -2.02
C GLY A 40 -7.01 11.96 -1.25
N PRO A 41 -8.10 12.38 -1.93
CA PRO A 41 -9.39 12.58 -1.27
C PRO A 41 -9.99 11.23 -0.81
N GLY A 42 -10.45 11.15 0.44
CA GLY A 42 -11.14 9.99 0.99
C GLY A 42 -12.58 9.80 0.48
N GLY A 43 -13.33 8.90 1.12
CA GLY A 43 -14.77 8.74 0.92
C GLY A 43 -15.18 7.84 -0.23
N TYR A 44 -14.41 6.79 -0.52
CA TYR A 44 -14.67 5.82 -1.60
C TYR A 44 -14.74 4.36 -1.10
N PHE A 45 -14.87 4.15 0.20
CA PHE A 45 -14.95 2.83 0.83
C PHE A 45 -16.39 2.47 1.24
N GLN A 46 -16.67 1.17 1.33
CA GLN A 46 -17.96 0.65 1.80
C GLN A 46 -17.94 0.14 3.26
N TYR A 47 -16.77 -0.24 3.78
CA TYR A 47 -16.63 -0.80 5.12
C TYR A 47 -16.59 0.31 6.17
N THR A 48 -17.31 0.11 7.28
CA THR A 48 -17.62 1.17 8.24
C THR A 48 -16.38 1.85 8.81
N VAL A 49 -15.28 1.12 9.07
CA VAL A 49 -14.03 1.71 9.59
C VAL A 49 -13.51 2.81 8.68
N PHE A 50 -13.46 2.56 7.38
CA PHE A 50 -12.95 3.52 6.40
C PHE A 50 -13.95 4.63 6.07
N VAL A 51 -15.25 4.36 6.22
CA VAL A 51 -16.29 5.40 6.11
C VAL A 51 -16.19 6.39 7.27
N ILE A 52 -15.96 5.91 8.50
CA ILE A 52 -15.71 6.78 9.66
C ILE A 52 -14.45 7.62 9.43
N ALA A 53 -13.35 6.98 9.02
CA ALA A 53 -12.10 7.69 8.73
C ALA A 53 -12.24 8.73 7.60
N SER A 54 -13.13 8.48 6.64
CA SER A 54 -13.41 9.40 5.53
C SER A 54 -14.49 10.44 5.84
N GLU A 55 -15.06 10.43 7.06
CA GLU A 55 -16.21 11.24 7.46
C GLU A 55 -17.45 11.08 6.54
N GLY A 56 -17.60 9.91 5.92
CA GLY A 56 -18.69 9.58 5.03
C GLY A 56 -18.26 9.07 3.66
N PHE A 57 -19.20 9.06 2.72
CA PHE A 57 -19.00 8.61 1.35
C PHE A 57 -19.23 9.76 0.37
N SER A 58 -18.23 10.00 -0.49
CA SER A 58 -18.28 11.01 -1.56
C SER A 58 -18.54 10.33 -2.90
N ASN A 59 -19.80 10.33 -3.33
CA ASN A 59 -20.17 9.75 -4.62
C ASN A 59 -19.42 10.41 -5.79
N ARG A 60 -19.09 11.70 -5.69
CA ARG A 60 -18.31 12.42 -6.70
C ARG A 60 -16.89 11.87 -6.80
N THR A 61 -16.20 11.68 -5.67
CA THR A 61 -14.84 11.13 -5.63
C THR A 61 -14.84 9.70 -6.16
N PHE A 62 -15.77 8.88 -5.65
CA PHE A 62 -15.95 7.49 -6.06
C PHE A 62 -16.17 7.33 -7.57
N GLU A 63 -17.13 8.05 -8.14
CA GLU A 63 -17.45 7.98 -9.57
C GLU A 63 -16.32 8.47 -10.46
N TYR A 64 -15.60 9.52 -10.03
CA TYR A 64 -14.46 10.05 -10.76
C TYR A 64 -13.31 9.03 -10.81
N MET A 65 -13.03 8.38 -9.67
CA MET A 65 -12.02 7.32 -9.57
C MET A 65 -12.38 6.12 -10.46
N VAL A 66 -13.60 5.58 -10.33
CA VAL A 66 -14.04 4.41 -11.11
C VAL A 66 -14.04 4.72 -12.61
N THR A 67 -14.54 5.89 -13.01
CA THR A 67 -14.57 6.30 -14.43
C THR A 67 -13.15 6.54 -14.97
N GLY A 68 -12.26 7.13 -14.18
CA GLY A 68 -10.86 7.32 -14.53
C GLY A 68 -10.14 5.99 -14.80
N ILE A 69 -10.33 4.99 -13.93
CA ILE A 69 -9.77 3.64 -14.10
C ILE A 69 -10.31 2.97 -15.35
N VAL A 70 -11.64 3.00 -15.57
CA VAL A 70 -12.23 2.38 -16.78
C VAL A 70 -11.72 3.08 -18.05
N LYS A 71 -11.56 4.42 -18.01
CA LYS A 71 -11.04 5.20 -19.14
C LYS A 71 -9.59 4.87 -19.45
N SER A 72 -8.72 4.71 -18.45
CA SER A 72 -7.32 4.35 -18.70
C SER A 72 -7.20 2.96 -19.33
N ILE A 73 -8.01 1.99 -18.88
CA ILE A 73 -8.09 0.65 -19.50
C ILE A 73 -8.61 0.74 -20.94
N GLU A 74 -9.63 1.55 -21.21
CA GLU A 74 -10.13 1.76 -22.57
C GLU A 74 -9.07 2.39 -23.48
N MET A 75 -8.30 3.35 -22.98
CA MET A 75 -7.19 3.95 -23.72
C MET A 75 -6.10 2.91 -24.04
N ALA A 76 -5.74 2.06 -23.08
CA ALA A 76 -4.79 0.97 -23.31
C ALA A 76 -5.33 -0.05 -24.34
N HIS A 77 -6.59 -0.47 -24.20
CA HIS A 77 -7.25 -1.41 -25.10
C HIS A 77 -7.27 -0.91 -26.56
N LYS A 78 -7.59 0.36 -26.78
CA LYS A 78 -7.69 0.93 -28.14
C LYS A 78 -6.33 1.18 -28.80
N ASN A 79 -5.26 1.24 -28.01
CA ASN A 79 -3.92 1.57 -28.48
C ASN A 79 -2.94 0.38 -28.37
N MET A 80 -3.46 -0.85 -28.35
CA MET A 80 -2.63 -2.06 -28.34
C MET A 80 -1.72 -2.13 -29.57
N LYS A 81 -0.47 -2.52 -29.37
CA LYS A 81 0.53 -2.69 -30.43
C LYS A 81 1.28 -4.00 -30.25
N PRO A 82 1.71 -4.65 -31.35
CA PRO A 82 2.76 -5.66 -31.28
C PRO A 82 4.02 -5.07 -30.68
N GLY A 83 4.66 -5.77 -29.74
CA GLY A 83 5.80 -5.25 -29.01
C GLY A 83 6.51 -6.31 -28.19
N LYS A 84 7.47 -5.85 -27.38
CA LYS A 84 8.31 -6.67 -26.52
C LYS A 84 8.32 -6.11 -25.10
N ILE A 85 8.55 -7.01 -24.15
CA ILE A 85 8.65 -6.69 -22.72
C ILE A 85 10.04 -7.06 -22.24
N PHE A 86 10.68 -6.16 -21.50
CA PHE A 86 11.99 -6.37 -20.91
C PHE A 86 11.93 -6.15 -19.40
N ILE A 87 12.70 -6.93 -18.65
CA ILE A 87 12.83 -6.79 -17.20
C ILE A 87 14.25 -6.35 -16.83
N ASN A 88 14.37 -5.55 -15.79
CA ASN A 88 15.65 -5.24 -15.17
C ASN A 88 15.45 -4.99 -13.68
N LYS A 89 16.53 -5.14 -12.91
CA LYS A 89 16.51 -5.01 -11.46
C LYS A 89 17.74 -4.29 -10.95
N GLY A 90 17.59 -3.57 -9.85
CA GLY A 90 18.75 -3.06 -9.13
C GLY A 90 18.39 -2.22 -7.92
N ASN A 91 19.36 -2.06 -7.04
CA ASN A 91 19.12 -1.39 -5.76
C ASN A 91 18.93 0.11 -5.90
N VAL A 92 18.05 0.68 -5.06
CA VAL A 92 17.92 2.12 -4.80
C VAL A 92 18.44 2.37 -3.38
N GLU A 93 19.44 3.24 -3.26
CA GLU A 93 20.10 3.52 -1.99
C GLU A 93 19.65 4.87 -1.41
N GLY A 94 19.69 5.00 -0.09
CA GLY A 94 19.53 6.29 0.60
C GLY A 94 18.14 6.93 0.55
N VAL A 95 17.08 6.16 0.25
CA VAL A 95 15.70 6.67 0.16
C VAL A 95 14.74 6.08 1.19
N GLN A 96 15.20 5.09 1.97
CA GLN A 96 14.34 4.28 2.82
C GLN A 96 14.97 4.00 4.18
N ILE A 97 14.14 3.99 5.22
CA ILE A 97 14.44 3.43 6.54
C ILE A 97 13.33 2.47 6.94
N ASN A 98 13.64 1.49 7.80
CA ASN A 98 12.62 0.69 8.44
C ASN A 98 12.02 1.50 9.61
N ARG A 99 10.70 1.68 9.65
CA ARG A 99 9.99 2.45 10.68
C ARG A 99 9.61 1.64 11.93
N SER A 100 9.88 0.34 11.91
CA SER A 100 9.70 -0.62 13.01
C SER A 100 10.93 -1.54 13.15
N PRO A 101 12.16 -1.01 13.26
CA PRO A 101 13.38 -1.81 13.14
C PRO A 101 13.50 -2.86 14.26
N SER A 102 13.02 -2.53 15.46
CA SER A 102 12.96 -3.48 16.59
C SER A 102 12.07 -4.70 16.27
N SER A 103 10.97 -4.52 15.53
CA SER A 103 10.09 -5.59 15.08
C SER A 103 10.79 -6.51 14.08
N TYR A 104 11.52 -5.93 13.12
CA TYR A 104 12.33 -6.70 12.17
C TYR A 104 13.35 -7.61 12.88
N LEU A 105 13.97 -7.14 13.96
CA LEU A 105 14.96 -7.92 14.73
C LEU A 105 14.39 -9.17 15.41
N TRP A 106 13.07 -9.27 15.58
CA TRP A 106 12.40 -10.47 16.10
C TRP A 106 12.32 -11.61 15.08
N ASN A 107 12.57 -11.34 13.79
CA ASN A 107 12.72 -12.40 12.80
C ASN A 107 13.94 -13.28 13.12
N PRO A 108 13.90 -14.59 12.82
CA PRO A 108 14.99 -15.52 13.09
C PRO A 108 16.36 -14.98 12.61
N PRO A 109 17.41 -15.02 13.44
CA PRO A 109 18.73 -14.52 13.04
C PRO A 109 19.27 -15.18 11.77
N SER A 110 19.00 -16.48 11.56
CA SER A 110 19.39 -17.22 10.36
C SER A 110 18.67 -16.75 9.09
N GLU A 111 17.45 -16.24 9.23
CA GLU A 111 16.72 -15.63 8.11
C GLU A 111 17.31 -14.26 7.80
N ARG A 112 17.44 -13.40 8.81
CA ARG A 112 17.98 -12.03 8.64
C ARG A 112 19.38 -12.01 8.04
N ALA A 113 20.24 -12.96 8.42
CA ALA A 113 21.59 -13.10 7.87
C ALA A 113 21.64 -13.36 6.35
N ARG A 114 20.51 -13.71 5.71
CA ARG A 114 20.40 -13.91 4.26
C ARG A 114 20.18 -12.60 3.49
N TYR A 115 19.89 -11.50 4.19
CA TYR A 115 19.59 -10.21 3.61
C TYR A 115 20.60 -9.16 4.09
N SER A 116 20.89 -8.16 3.25
CA SER A 116 21.85 -7.11 3.55
C SER A 116 21.24 -5.87 4.22
N SER A 117 19.90 -5.80 4.31
CA SER A 117 19.15 -4.65 4.82
C SER A 117 17.86 -5.13 5.49
N ASN A 118 17.27 -4.28 6.33
CA ASN A 118 15.95 -4.48 6.93
C ASN A 118 14.82 -3.83 6.10
N THR A 119 15.10 -3.50 4.85
CA THR A 119 14.16 -2.97 3.87
C THR A 119 14.56 -3.47 2.49
N ASP A 120 13.60 -3.66 1.59
CA ASP A 120 13.87 -4.16 0.23
C ASP A 120 14.37 -3.03 -0.68
N LYS A 121 15.67 -3.05 -0.95
CA LYS A 121 16.33 -2.07 -1.81
C LYS A 121 16.17 -2.33 -3.30
N GLU A 122 15.82 -3.56 -3.69
CA GLU A 122 15.70 -3.94 -5.10
C GLU A 122 14.47 -3.27 -5.74
N MET A 123 14.71 -2.41 -6.73
CA MET A 123 13.68 -1.96 -7.67
C MET A 123 13.62 -2.93 -8.84
N ILE A 124 12.42 -3.29 -9.25
CA ILE A 124 12.16 -4.12 -10.45
C ILE A 124 11.41 -3.27 -11.45
N ILE A 125 11.92 -3.18 -12.68
CA ILE A 125 11.22 -2.50 -13.77
C ILE A 125 10.76 -3.47 -14.86
N LEU A 126 9.64 -3.14 -15.47
CA LEU A 126 9.08 -3.79 -16.66
C LEU A 126 9.00 -2.76 -17.78
N LYS A 127 9.91 -2.84 -18.73
CA LYS A 127 9.97 -1.96 -19.91
C LYS A 127 9.13 -2.54 -21.04
N MET A 128 8.30 -1.70 -21.67
CA MET A 128 7.48 -2.07 -22.83
C MET A 128 7.86 -1.21 -24.03
N VAL A 129 8.10 -1.84 -25.17
CA VAL A 129 8.44 -1.20 -26.46
C VAL A 129 7.66 -1.85 -27.60
N ASP A 130 7.38 -1.11 -28.67
CA ASP A 130 6.81 -1.71 -29.89
C ASP A 130 7.89 -2.38 -30.75
N LEU A 131 7.47 -3.06 -31.84
CA LEU A 131 8.40 -3.75 -32.75
C LEU A 131 9.37 -2.83 -33.50
N ASN A 132 9.10 -1.52 -33.56
CA ASN A 132 10.01 -0.53 -34.14
C ASN A 132 11.00 0.02 -33.09
N GLY A 133 10.93 -0.44 -31.84
CA GLY A 133 11.74 0.04 -30.74
C GLY A 133 11.23 1.35 -30.13
N VAL A 134 9.99 1.76 -30.43
CA VAL A 134 9.39 2.95 -29.80
C VAL A 134 8.96 2.60 -28.38
N ASP A 135 9.37 3.44 -27.44
CA ASP A 135 9.02 3.35 -26.03
C ASP A 135 7.49 3.48 -25.82
N LEU A 136 6.87 2.49 -25.17
CA LEU A 136 5.42 2.48 -24.89
C LEU A 136 5.11 2.84 -23.43
N GLY A 137 5.89 2.29 -22.50
CA GLY A 137 5.72 2.58 -21.09
C GLY A 137 6.63 1.76 -20.18
N LEU A 138 6.46 1.96 -18.88
CA LEU A 138 7.07 1.13 -17.85
C LEU A 138 6.16 0.90 -16.65
N ILE A 139 6.42 -0.19 -15.94
CA ILE A 139 6.00 -0.38 -14.55
C ILE A 139 7.26 -0.52 -13.70
N SER A 140 7.31 0.14 -12.53
CA SER A 140 8.40 0.05 -11.57
C SER A 140 7.86 -0.34 -10.20
N TRP A 141 8.22 -1.51 -9.67
CA TRP A 141 7.91 -1.92 -8.31
C TRP A 141 9.07 -1.57 -7.38
N PHE A 142 8.75 -0.91 -6.27
CA PHE A 142 9.72 -0.54 -5.25
C PHE A 142 9.01 -0.34 -3.90
N ALA A 143 9.61 -0.84 -2.81
CA ALA A 143 9.03 -0.79 -1.47
C ALA A 143 9.37 0.55 -0.79
N ILE A 144 8.40 1.46 -0.71
CA ILE A 144 8.49 2.70 0.06
C ILE A 144 7.10 3.30 0.27
N HIS A 145 6.81 3.81 1.46
CA HIS A 145 5.58 4.58 1.68
C HIS A 145 5.62 5.93 0.95
N PRO A 146 4.55 6.30 0.22
CA PRO A 146 4.33 7.66 -0.27
C PRO A 146 3.70 8.56 0.81
N VAL A 147 4.51 8.87 1.82
CA VAL A 147 4.20 9.73 2.99
C VAL A 147 5.26 10.81 3.20
N SER A 148 5.93 11.25 2.13
CA SER A 148 6.87 12.37 2.20
C SER A 148 6.13 13.68 2.47
N MET A 149 4.92 13.79 1.93
CA MET A 149 3.91 14.78 2.28
C MET A 149 3.21 14.34 3.56
N ASN A 150 3.52 14.99 4.68
CA ASN A 150 2.98 14.62 5.98
C ASN A 150 1.50 15.04 6.17
N ASN A 151 0.94 14.73 7.33
CA ASN A 151 -0.47 14.98 7.66
C ASN A 151 -0.87 16.46 7.86
N THR A 152 0.06 17.42 7.77
CA THR A 152 -0.29 18.85 7.75
C THR A 152 -0.54 19.37 6.33
N ASN A 153 -0.32 18.54 5.31
CA ASN A 153 -0.62 18.87 3.92
C ASN A 153 -2.15 18.93 3.66
N HIS A 154 -2.57 19.89 2.82
CA HIS A 154 -3.95 20.03 2.36
C HIS A 154 -4.08 20.01 0.82
N LEU A 155 -2.99 19.74 0.11
CA LEU A 155 -2.94 19.73 -1.36
C LEU A 155 -3.01 18.31 -1.90
N VAL A 156 -3.96 18.04 -2.79
CA VAL A 156 -4.06 16.75 -3.48
C VAL A 156 -2.81 16.51 -4.32
N ASN A 157 -2.12 15.39 -4.09
CA ASN A 157 -0.91 15.02 -4.83
C ASN A 157 -0.65 13.49 -4.78
N SER A 158 0.31 13.03 -5.57
CA SER A 158 0.69 11.62 -5.72
C SER A 158 2.00 11.25 -5.01
N ASP A 159 2.51 12.13 -4.14
CA ASP A 159 3.70 11.97 -3.29
C ASP A 159 4.98 11.58 -4.08
N ASN A 160 5.94 10.92 -3.44
CA ASN A 160 7.26 10.60 -3.98
C ASN A 160 7.19 9.64 -5.19
N MET A 161 6.38 8.59 -5.14
CA MET A 161 6.18 7.63 -6.24
C MET A 161 5.46 8.28 -7.43
N GLY A 162 4.54 9.20 -7.14
CA GLY A 162 3.89 10.03 -8.15
C GLY A 162 4.84 11.03 -8.80
N TYR A 163 5.72 11.66 -8.02
CA TYR A 163 6.74 12.55 -8.54
C TYR A 163 7.76 11.79 -9.40
N ALA A 164 8.15 10.57 -9.02
CA ALA A 164 8.99 9.71 -9.83
C ALA A 164 8.33 9.36 -11.19
N SER A 165 7.03 9.02 -11.15
CA SER A 165 6.21 8.77 -12.35
C SER A 165 6.18 10.01 -13.25
N TYR A 166 5.90 11.18 -12.66
CA TYR A 166 5.85 12.47 -13.32
C TYR A 166 7.16 12.81 -14.05
N LEU A 167 8.31 12.69 -13.39
CA LEU A 167 9.61 12.97 -14.00
C LEU A 167 9.87 12.07 -15.22
N PHE A 168 9.53 10.78 -15.09
CA PHE A 168 9.74 9.82 -16.17
C PHE A 168 8.85 10.12 -17.39
N GLU A 169 7.57 10.37 -17.16
CA GLU A 169 6.64 10.74 -18.24
C GLU A 169 7.05 12.06 -18.90
N GLN A 170 7.42 13.08 -18.13
CA GLN A 170 7.87 14.36 -18.68
C GLN A 170 9.14 14.24 -19.53
N GLU A 171 10.08 13.36 -19.16
CA GLU A 171 11.26 13.11 -19.96
C GLU A 171 10.94 12.41 -21.29
N LYS A 172 10.05 11.40 -21.26
CA LYS A 172 9.71 10.60 -22.43
C LYS A 172 8.73 11.32 -23.37
N ASN A 173 7.80 12.08 -22.82
CA ASN A 173 6.79 12.85 -23.55
C ASN A 173 7.27 14.28 -23.82
N LYS A 174 8.45 14.43 -24.44
CA LYS A 174 9.00 15.77 -24.76
C LYS A 174 8.01 16.57 -25.60
N GLY A 175 7.74 17.81 -25.18
CA GLY A 175 6.80 18.72 -25.82
C GLY A 175 5.34 18.57 -25.39
N TYR A 176 5.02 17.60 -24.52
CA TYR A 176 3.71 17.47 -23.90
C TYR A 176 3.65 18.16 -22.54
N LEU A 177 2.44 18.60 -22.16
CA LEU A 177 2.15 19.07 -20.81
C LEU A 177 2.02 17.88 -19.84
N PRO A 178 2.21 18.10 -18.52
CA PRO A 178 1.96 17.08 -17.50
C PRO A 178 0.60 16.40 -17.65
N GLY A 179 0.58 15.07 -17.57
CA GLY A 179 -0.62 14.25 -17.75
C GLY A 179 -1.05 14.05 -19.21
N GLN A 180 -0.24 14.48 -20.16
CA GLN A 180 -0.41 14.22 -21.60
C GLN A 180 0.79 13.46 -22.17
N GLY A 181 0.63 12.96 -23.39
CA GLY A 181 1.66 12.22 -24.12
C GLY A 181 1.37 10.73 -24.21
N PRO A 182 2.03 10.03 -25.15
CA PRO A 182 1.78 8.62 -25.41
C PRO A 182 2.48 7.66 -24.44
N TYR A 183 3.58 8.06 -23.81
CA TYR A 183 4.34 7.23 -22.89
C TYR A 183 3.72 7.25 -21.49
N VAL A 184 3.59 6.08 -20.86
CA VAL A 184 3.04 5.94 -19.50
C VAL A 184 4.08 5.32 -18.57
N ALA A 185 4.33 5.95 -17.42
CA ALA A 185 5.23 5.43 -16.39
C ALA A 185 4.49 5.23 -15.07
N ALA A 186 4.32 3.98 -14.65
CA ALA A 186 3.65 3.66 -13.40
C ALA A 186 4.63 3.14 -12.34
N PHE A 187 4.70 3.81 -11.19
CA PHE A 187 5.44 3.33 -10.02
C PHE A 187 4.46 2.63 -9.07
N ALA A 188 4.55 1.31 -9.02
CA ALA A 188 3.65 0.44 -8.29
C ALA A 188 4.13 0.19 -6.86
N SER A 189 3.18 0.08 -5.93
CA SER A 189 3.45 -0.33 -4.55
C SER A 189 4.03 -1.74 -4.48
N SER A 190 4.86 -1.99 -3.47
CA SER A 190 5.36 -3.33 -3.11
C SER A 190 5.02 -3.64 -1.64
N ASN A 191 5.83 -4.46 -0.97
CA ASN A 191 5.87 -4.68 0.48
C ASN A 191 6.43 -3.48 1.25
N LEU A 192 5.65 -2.39 1.27
CA LEU A 192 6.04 -1.11 1.86
C LEU A 192 5.70 -0.98 3.35
N GLY A 193 5.12 -2.00 4.00
CA GLY A 193 4.42 -1.89 5.29
C GLY A 193 5.23 -1.28 6.44
N ASP A 194 6.54 -1.52 6.48
CA ASP A 194 7.45 -0.96 7.48
C ASP A 194 8.55 -0.07 6.86
N VAL A 195 8.34 0.44 5.65
CA VAL A 195 9.35 1.22 4.91
C VAL A 195 8.93 2.68 4.77
N SER A 196 9.68 3.58 5.41
CA SER A 196 9.44 5.03 5.42
C SER A 196 10.40 5.80 4.48
N PRO A 197 9.92 6.87 3.82
CA PRO A 197 10.77 7.80 3.05
C PRO A 197 11.47 8.87 3.91
N ASN A 198 11.14 8.95 5.21
CA ASN A 198 11.61 9.99 6.11
C ASN A 198 12.98 9.63 6.70
N ILE A 199 13.99 9.64 5.84
CA ILE A 199 15.30 9.03 6.08
C ILE A 199 16.17 9.70 7.15
N LEU A 200 15.79 10.88 7.66
CA LEU A 200 16.50 11.49 8.80
C LEU A 200 16.22 10.76 10.12
N GLY A 201 15.24 9.83 10.12
CA GLY A 201 14.91 9.02 11.28
C GLY A 201 14.03 9.76 12.30
N PRO A 202 13.53 9.03 13.32
CA PRO A 202 12.57 9.56 14.28
C PRO A 202 13.25 10.39 15.38
N HIS A 203 12.79 11.64 15.54
CA HIS A 203 13.25 12.57 16.57
C HIS A 203 12.08 13.20 17.32
N CYS A 204 12.33 13.59 18.57
CA CYS A 204 11.42 14.38 19.38
C CYS A 204 11.38 15.82 18.87
N VAL A 205 10.25 16.27 18.33
CA VAL A 205 10.14 17.61 17.72
C VAL A 205 10.39 18.76 18.70
N ASN A 206 10.25 18.52 20.00
CA ASN A 206 10.43 19.51 21.06
C ASN A 206 11.87 19.58 21.61
N THR A 207 12.62 18.48 21.60
CA THR A 207 13.99 18.44 22.16
C THR A 207 15.09 18.19 21.13
N GLY A 208 14.74 17.60 19.98
CA GLY A 208 15.69 17.15 18.95
C GLY A 208 16.31 15.78 19.25
N ASP A 209 16.05 15.19 20.41
CA ASP A 209 16.60 13.88 20.77
C ASP A 209 16.05 12.78 19.87
N SER A 210 16.83 11.74 19.62
CA SER A 210 16.34 10.55 18.91
C SER A 210 15.25 9.87 19.73
N CYS A 211 14.16 9.48 19.07
CA CYS A 211 13.11 8.64 19.62
C CYS A 211 13.01 7.29 18.89
N ASP A 212 14.14 6.83 18.35
CA ASP A 212 14.30 5.46 17.81
C ASP A 212 14.34 4.44 18.96
N ASN A 213 13.15 4.13 19.47
CA ASN A 213 12.92 3.14 20.52
C ASN A 213 11.68 2.31 20.19
N VAL A 214 11.52 1.19 20.91
CA VAL A 214 10.44 0.19 20.67
C VAL A 214 9.03 0.80 20.70
N ASN A 215 8.84 1.92 21.41
CA ASN A 215 7.54 2.56 21.58
C ASN A 215 7.32 3.76 20.66
N SER A 216 8.35 4.21 19.93
CA SER A 216 8.37 5.46 19.15
C SER A 216 7.79 6.62 19.96
N SER A 217 8.36 6.87 21.14
CA SER A 217 7.85 7.85 22.10
C SER A 217 8.95 8.71 22.70
N CYS A 218 8.60 9.95 23.02
CA CYS A 218 9.46 10.94 23.65
C CYS A 218 9.21 11.02 25.17
N PRO A 219 10.26 11.22 25.99
CA PRO A 219 10.09 11.40 27.44
C PRO A 219 9.17 12.58 27.80
N ILE A 220 9.23 13.65 27.00
CA ILE A 220 8.38 14.83 27.14
C ILE A 220 7.43 14.88 25.94
N GLY A 221 6.13 14.77 26.20
CA GLY A 221 5.08 14.86 25.19
C GLY A 221 4.64 13.54 24.57
N GLY A 222 5.32 12.42 24.84
CA GLY A 222 4.86 11.08 24.45
C GLY A 222 5.05 10.76 22.97
N SER A 223 4.18 9.89 22.43
CA SER A 223 4.29 9.38 21.05
C SER A 223 3.99 10.44 19.99
N SER A 224 3.14 11.41 20.29
CA SER A 224 2.78 12.50 19.36
C SER A 224 3.95 13.44 19.03
N MET A 225 5.01 13.42 19.83
CA MET A 225 6.21 14.23 19.58
C MET A 225 7.29 13.47 18.80
N CYS A 226 7.16 12.16 18.60
CA CYS A 226 8.15 11.35 17.90
C CYS A 226 7.84 11.27 16.41
N ILE A 227 8.57 12.04 15.59
CA ILE A 227 8.29 12.18 14.15
C ILE A 227 9.57 11.96 13.36
N ALA A 228 9.48 11.21 12.26
CA ALA A 228 10.55 11.07 11.29
C ALA A 228 10.48 12.18 10.24
N MET A 229 11.63 12.75 9.89
CA MET A 229 11.70 13.84 8.92
C MET A 229 12.33 13.39 7.59
N GLY A 230 11.83 13.97 6.50
CA GLY A 230 12.40 13.82 5.16
C GLY A 230 13.72 14.61 5.00
N PRO A 231 14.47 14.35 3.91
CA PRO A 231 15.80 14.93 3.70
C PRO A 231 15.80 16.39 3.21
N GLY A 232 14.63 16.93 2.86
CA GLY A 232 14.50 18.28 2.32
C GLY A 232 14.35 19.35 3.40
N HIS A 233 14.40 20.61 2.99
CA HIS A 233 14.12 21.75 3.88
C HIS A 233 12.64 21.87 4.25
N ASP A 234 11.75 21.24 3.47
CA ASP A 234 10.34 21.07 3.75
C ASP A 234 9.81 19.74 3.16
N MET A 235 8.52 19.47 3.32
CA MET A 235 7.88 18.24 2.81
C MET A 235 7.84 18.18 1.28
N PHE A 236 7.71 19.31 0.59
CA PHE A 236 7.68 19.35 -0.88
C PHE A 236 9.05 18.98 -1.43
N ASN A 237 10.11 19.58 -0.89
CA ASN A 237 11.47 19.29 -1.26
C ASN A 237 11.87 17.86 -0.87
N SER A 238 11.43 17.37 0.29
CA SER A 238 11.63 15.96 0.68
C SER A 238 10.99 15.01 -0.33
N THR A 239 9.75 15.27 -0.72
CA THR A 239 9.03 14.51 -1.75
C THR A 239 9.77 14.50 -3.08
N GLN A 240 10.30 15.66 -3.49
CA GLN A 240 11.06 15.79 -4.73
C GLN A 240 12.43 15.09 -4.69
N ILE A 241 13.14 15.15 -3.56
CA ILE A 241 14.43 14.46 -3.38
C ILE A 241 14.22 12.95 -3.46
N ILE A 242 13.29 12.40 -2.67
CA ILE A 242 13.02 10.96 -2.64
C ILE A 242 12.52 10.48 -4.01
N GLY A 243 11.51 11.14 -4.58
CA GLY A 243 10.98 10.79 -5.90
C GLY A 243 12.02 10.94 -7.02
N GLY A 244 12.89 11.95 -6.95
CA GLY A 244 13.97 12.17 -7.91
C GLY A 244 15.01 11.05 -7.93
N ILE A 245 15.44 10.56 -6.76
CA ILE A 245 16.38 9.43 -6.64
C ILE A 245 15.75 8.14 -7.19
N ILE A 246 14.49 7.88 -6.85
CA ILE A 246 13.73 6.72 -7.35
C ILE A 246 13.60 6.78 -8.87
N TYR A 247 13.22 7.93 -9.43
CA TYR A 247 13.14 8.13 -10.89
C TYR A 247 14.50 7.91 -11.57
N GLN A 248 15.58 8.47 -11.02
CA GLN A 248 16.91 8.35 -11.61
C GLN A 248 17.34 6.88 -11.70
N ARG A 249 17.09 6.10 -10.65
CA ARG A 249 17.40 4.67 -10.66
C ARG A 249 16.53 3.90 -11.67
N ALA A 250 15.23 4.17 -11.72
CA ALA A 250 14.33 3.56 -12.69
C ALA A 250 14.78 3.84 -14.13
N LYS A 251 15.24 5.06 -14.41
CA LYS A 251 15.74 5.49 -15.73
C LYS A 251 16.98 4.71 -16.15
N GLU A 252 17.94 4.54 -15.25
CA GLU A 252 19.15 3.74 -15.51
C GLU A 252 18.82 2.28 -15.82
N LEU A 253 17.93 1.68 -15.00
CA LEU A 253 17.46 0.32 -15.22
C LEU A 253 16.72 0.20 -16.56
N TYR A 254 15.89 1.19 -16.92
CA TYR A 254 15.14 1.22 -18.18
C TYR A 254 16.04 1.30 -19.40
N ALA A 255 17.09 2.13 -19.33
CA ALA A 255 18.05 2.28 -20.41
C ALA A 255 18.87 1.00 -20.63
N SER A 256 19.21 0.30 -19.54
CA SER A 256 20.05 -0.91 -19.57
C SER A 256 19.28 -2.24 -19.64
N ALA A 257 17.95 -2.22 -19.60
CA ALA A 257 17.11 -3.42 -19.66
C ALA A 257 17.29 -4.18 -20.98
N SER A 258 17.79 -5.42 -20.89
CA SER A 258 18.11 -6.27 -22.04
C SER A 258 17.49 -7.67 -21.96
N GLN A 259 17.07 -8.11 -20.77
CA GLN A 259 16.42 -9.41 -20.59
C GLN A 259 14.97 -9.34 -21.09
N GLU A 260 14.70 -9.92 -22.27
CA GLU A 260 13.35 -10.05 -22.81
C GLU A 260 12.53 -11.07 -22.02
N LEU A 261 11.31 -10.71 -21.62
CA LEU A 261 10.35 -11.63 -21.05
C LEU A 261 9.54 -12.29 -22.17
N THR A 262 9.58 -13.62 -22.21
CA THR A 262 8.81 -14.44 -23.14
C THR A 262 8.09 -15.55 -22.38
N GLY A 263 7.05 -16.12 -22.99
CA GLY A 263 6.25 -17.19 -22.40
C GLY A 263 4.77 -16.84 -22.32
N PRO A 264 3.94 -17.76 -21.80
CA PRO A 264 2.50 -17.58 -21.73
C PRO A 264 2.09 -16.52 -20.70
N LEU A 265 0.89 -15.97 -20.90
CA LEU A 265 0.17 -15.24 -19.87
C LEU A 265 -0.73 -16.22 -19.14
N ALA A 266 -0.73 -16.18 -17.81
CA ALA A 266 -1.70 -16.92 -16.99
C ALA A 266 -2.22 -16.03 -15.86
N ALA A 267 -3.38 -16.40 -15.33
CA ALA A 267 -3.99 -15.68 -14.23
C ALA A 267 -4.80 -16.64 -13.35
N ALA A 268 -4.77 -16.39 -12.04
CA ALA A 268 -5.55 -17.12 -11.06
C ALA A 268 -6.09 -16.14 -10.01
N HIS A 269 -7.32 -16.36 -9.58
CA HIS A 269 -7.99 -15.55 -8.56
C HIS A 269 -8.88 -16.42 -7.69
N GLN A 270 -8.96 -16.06 -6.42
CA GLN A 270 -9.87 -16.68 -5.47
C GLN A 270 -10.36 -15.63 -4.47
N TRP A 271 -11.63 -15.72 -4.09
CA TRP A 271 -12.13 -15.09 -2.87
C TRP A 271 -11.90 -16.00 -1.68
N VAL A 272 -11.22 -15.48 -0.68
CA VAL A 272 -10.89 -16.22 0.54
C VAL A 272 -11.55 -15.55 1.73
N ASN A 273 -12.23 -16.35 2.55
CA ASN A 273 -12.68 -15.88 3.86
C ASN A 273 -11.50 -15.86 4.83
N MET A 274 -10.84 -14.71 4.94
CA MET A 274 -9.65 -14.52 5.78
C MET A 274 -9.95 -14.62 7.28
N SER A 275 -11.22 -14.59 7.67
CA SER A 275 -11.65 -14.82 9.06
C SER A 275 -11.71 -16.30 9.43
N ASN A 276 -11.45 -17.22 8.49
CA ASN A 276 -11.58 -18.66 8.71
C ASN A 276 -10.64 -19.51 7.82
N VAL A 277 -9.33 -19.23 7.86
CA VAL A 277 -8.31 -19.99 7.13
C VAL A 277 -7.51 -20.84 8.10
N THR A 278 -7.44 -22.16 7.85
CA THR A 278 -6.53 -23.07 8.56
C THR A 278 -5.12 -22.90 7.99
N VAL A 279 -4.16 -22.56 8.84
CA VAL A 279 -2.75 -22.34 8.48
C VAL A 279 -1.90 -23.48 9.03
N TRP A 280 -1.13 -24.14 8.17
CA TRP A 280 -0.20 -25.20 8.58
C TRP A 280 1.13 -24.58 8.98
N LEU A 281 1.50 -24.68 10.25
CA LEU A 281 2.79 -24.20 10.75
C LEU A 281 3.91 -25.22 10.48
N ASN A 282 3.55 -26.51 10.50
CA ASN A 282 4.36 -27.64 10.09
C ASN A 282 3.44 -28.82 9.72
N SER A 283 3.99 -30.01 9.51
CA SER A 283 3.22 -31.19 9.10
C SER A 283 2.19 -31.69 10.13
N THR A 284 2.30 -31.30 11.40
CA THR A 284 1.46 -31.80 12.50
C THR A 284 0.71 -30.71 13.27
N HIS A 285 1.09 -29.44 13.12
CA HIS A 285 0.51 -28.33 13.86
C HIS A 285 -0.15 -27.33 12.91
N THR A 286 -1.41 -27.03 13.20
CA THR A 286 -2.19 -26.01 12.51
C THR A 286 -2.55 -24.88 13.46
N ALA A 287 -2.74 -23.70 12.89
CA ALA A 287 -3.36 -22.53 13.48
C ALA A 287 -4.56 -22.12 12.63
N GLN A 288 -5.29 -21.10 13.07
CA GLN A 288 -6.41 -20.54 12.34
C GLN A 288 -6.31 -19.03 12.33
N THR A 289 -6.67 -18.40 11.21
CA THR A 289 -6.83 -16.95 11.17
C THR A 289 -8.03 -16.51 12.01
N CYS A 290 -8.08 -15.22 12.31
CA CYS A 290 -9.08 -14.65 13.22
C CYS A 290 -10.03 -13.72 12.46
N LYS A 291 -11.24 -13.53 13.01
CA LYS A 291 -12.05 -12.35 12.68
C LYS A 291 -11.24 -11.06 12.80
N PRO A 292 -11.45 -10.04 11.96
CA PRO A 292 -10.60 -8.86 11.94
C PRO A 292 -10.71 -8.06 13.25
N ALA A 293 -9.57 -7.63 13.78
CA ALA A 293 -9.50 -6.73 14.93
C ALA A 293 -8.24 -5.86 14.89
N LEU A 294 -8.38 -4.61 15.31
CA LEU A 294 -7.30 -3.63 15.44
C LEU A 294 -6.82 -3.59 16.89
N GLY A 295 -5.50 -3.59 17.08
CA GLY A 295 -4.87 -3.57 18.40
C GLY A 295 -4.74 -2.15 18.95
N TYR A 296 -4.34 -2.00 20.21
CA TYR A 296 -4.11 -0.68 20.82
C TYR A 296 -3.14 0.18 20.02
N SER A 297 -2.02 -0.40 19.57
CA SER A 297 -1.00 0.30 18.79
C SER A 297 -1.50 0.83 17.44
N PHE A 298 -2.66 0.40 16.93
CA PHE A 298 -3.28 1.04 15.76
C PHE A 298 -3.54 2.53 16.00
N ALA A 299 -4.04 2.88 17.20
CA ALA A 299 -4.32 4.27 17.56
C ALA A 299 -3.07 5.10 17.88
N ALA A 300 -1.88 4.49 17.89
CA ALA A 300 -0.61 5.21 18.06
C ALA A 300 -0.14 5.87 16.76
N GLY A 301 -0.61 5.39 15.60
CA GLY A 301 -0.03 5.77 14.31
C GLY A 301 1.40 5.25 14.17
N THR A 302 2.23 5.97 13.42
CA THR A 302 3.65 5.66 13.20
C THR A 302 4.50 6.93 13.31
N ILE A 303 5.82 6.80 13.15
CA ILE A 303 6.73 7.95 13.06
C ILE A 303 6.49 8.83 11.82
N ASP A 304 5.79 8.31 10.80
CA ASP A 304 5.41 9.07 9.59
C ASP A 304 4.09 9.86 9.77
N GLY A 305 3.36 9.58 10.85
CA GLY A 305 2.06 10.15 11.13
C GLY A 305 1.52 9.58 12.44
N PHE A 306 1.55 10.38 13.49
CA PHE A 306 1.16 9.96 14.84
C PHE A 306 -0.37 9.97 15.03
N GLY A 307 -0.84 9.15 15.97
CA GLY A 307 -2.23 9.16 16.43
C GLY A 307 -2.48 10.21 17.52
N SER A 308 -3.72 10.70 17.60
CA SER A 308 -4.09 11.84 18.46
C SER A 308 -4.37 11.49 19.93
N LEU A 309 -4.42 10.21 20.29
CA LEU A 309 -4.88 9.74 21.60
C LEU A 309 -3.75 9.23 22.52
N ASN A 310 -2.51 9.61 22.24
CA ASN A 310 -1.31 9.30 23.04
C ASN A 310 -1.09 7.79 23.31
N PHE A 311 -1.59 6.94 22.42
CA PHE A 311 -1.22 5.52 22.40
C PHE A 311 0.24 5.38 21.97
N THR A 312 0.90 4.33 22.44
CA THR A 312 2.28 4.01 22.05
C THR A 312 2.32 2.73 21.24
N GLN A 313 3.28 2.66 20.31
CA GLN A 313 3.57 1.43 19.59
C GLN A 313 4.13 0.37 20.55
N GLY A 314 4.08 -0.90 20.16
CA GLY A 314 4.58 -2.02 20.98
C GLY A 314 3.69 -2.40 22.18
N THR A 315 2.47 -1.85 22.28
CA THR A 315 1.53 -2.19 23.37
C THR A 315 1.02 -3.63 23.25
N THR A 316 1.35 -4.48 24.21
CA THR A 316 0.93 -5.91 24.27
C THR A 316 -0.05 -6.22 25.40
N VAL A 317 -0.34 -5.24 26.26
CA VAL A 317 -1.28 -5.35 27.37
C VAL A 317 -2.29 -4.21 27.26
N GLY A 318 -3.58 -4.53 27.42
CA GLY A 318 -4.65 -3.54 27.41
C GLY A 318 -4.68 -2.70 28.69
N ASP A 319 -5.47 -1.64 28.67
CA ASP A 319 -5.69 -0.75 29.81
C ASP A 319 -7.18 -0.80 30.22
N PRO A 320 -7.51 -0.87 31.53
CA PRO A 320 -8.89 -0.99 31.99
C PRO A 320 -9.80 0.15 31.52
N PHE A 321 -9.29 1.38 31.37
CA PHE A 321 -10.09 2.51 30.92
C PHE A 321 -10.50 2.32 29.46
N TRP A 322 -9.55 2.02 28.56
CA TRP A 322 -9.84 1.79 27.14
C TRP A 322 -10.65 0.52 26.88
N ASP A 323 -10.40 -0.54 27.64
CA ASP A 323 -11.20 -1.77 27.56
C ASP A 323 -12.66 -1.50 27.98
N THR A 324 -12.87 -0.75 29.07
CA THR A 324 -14.22 -0.38 29.52
C THR A 324 -14.92 0.48 28.48
N LEU A 325 -14.24 1.48 27.92
CA LEU A 325 -14.82 2.36 26.91
C LEU A 325 -15.24 1.59 25.65
N ARG A 326 -14.36 0.72 25.14
CA ARG A 326 -14.68 -0.19 24.03
C ARG A 326 -15.90 -1.04 24.35
N ASP A 327 -15.93 -1.67 25.52
CA ASP A 327 -17.01 -2.59 25.91
C ASP A 327 -18.36 -1.87 26.03
N GLN A 328 -18.38 -0.63 26.52
CA GLN A 328 -19.60 0.19 26.63
C GLN A 328 -20.10 0.71 25.29
N LEU A 329 -19.20 1.13 24.40
CA LEU A 329 -19.58 1.77 23.13
C LEU A 329 -19.82 0.77 21.99
N LEU A 330 -18.96 -0.26 21.90
CA LEU A 330 -18.92 -1.19 20.77
C LEU A 330 -19.32 -2.62 21.18
N GLY A 331 -19.51 -2.88 22.46
CA GLY A 331 -19.71 -4.21 23.00
C GLY A 331 -18.41 -4.91 23.35
N LYS A 332 -18.51 -5.97 24.16
CA LYS A 332 -17.35 -6.71 24.66
C LYS A 332 -16.87 -7.75 23.61
N PRO A 333 -15.58 -7.75 23.23
CA PRO A 333 -15.03 -8.78 22.34
C PRO A 333 -15.19 -10.18 22.94
N SER A 334 -15.49 -11.17 22.10
CA SER A 334 -15.56 -12.57 22.55
C SER A 334 -14.22 -13.07 23.11
N GLU A 335 -14.25 -14.06 24.02
CA GLU A 335 -13.00 -14.69 24.48
C GLU A 335 -12.30 -15.45 23.35
N GLU A 336 -13.04 -15.89 22.34
CA GLU A 336 -12.49 -16.50 21.13
C GLU A 336 -11.61 -15.52 20.34
N ILE A 337 -12.13 -14.32 20.01
CA ILE A 337 -11.36 -13.33 19.25
C ILE A 337 -10.17 -12.82 20.07
N LYS A 338 -10.34 -12.63 21.38
CA LYS A 338 -9.24 -12.23 22.29
C LYS A 338 -8.13 -13.27 22.33
N ARG A 339 -8.47 -14.56 22.42
CA ARG A 339 -7.48 -15.65 22.40
C ARG A 339 -6.79 -15.75 21.05
N CYS A 340 -7.55 -15.64 19.96
CA CYS A 340 -7.02 -15.76 18.60
C CYS A 340 -6.01 -14.65 18.28
N HIS A 341 -6.27 -13.41 18.72
CA HIS A 341 -5.38 -12.26 18.45
C HIS A 341 -4.16 -12.15 19.37
N LYS A 342 -4.00 -12.98 20.41
CA LYS A 342 -2.86 -12.85 21.33
C LYS A 342 -1.52 -12.84 20.57
N PRO A 343 -0.56 -11.98 20.96
CA PRO A 343 -0.57 -11.08 22.13
C PRO A 343 -1.17 -9.69 21.88
N LYS A 344 -1.90 -9.46 20.78
CA LYS A 344 -2.50 -8.15 20.46
C LYS A 344 -3.66 -7.82 21.42
N PRO A 345 -3.58 -6.73 22.21
CA PRO A 345 -4.73 -6.24 22.97
C PRO A 345 -5.70 -5.55 22.01
N ILE A 346 -6.95 -6.02 21.95
CA ILE A 346 -7.94 -5.55 20.97
C ILE A 346 -8.48 -4.18 21.37
N LEU A 347 -8.30 -3.16 20.53
CA LEU A 347 -8.97 -1.87 20.68
C LEU A 347 -10.32 -1.87 19.95
N LEU A 348 -10.36 -2.39 18.72
CA LEU A 348 -11.57 -2.48 17.90
C LEU A 348 -11.76 -3.90 17.38
N HIS A 349 -12.84 -4.58 17.80
CA HIS A 349 -13.18 -5.95 17.40
C HIS A 349 -14.02 -5.98 16.11
N THR A 350 -13.51 -5.36 15.06
CA THR A 350 -14.24 -5.05 13.82
C THR A 350 -15.00 -6.21 13.16
N GLY A 351 -14.55 -7.46 13.32
CA GLY A 351 -15.23 -8.65 12.78
C GLY A 351 -16.47 -9.09 13.58
N GLU A 352 -16.73 -8.47 14.73
CA GLU A 352 -17.93 -8.65 15.54
C GLU A 352 -18.84 -7.41 15.47
N LEU A 353 -18.46 -6.40 14.67
CA LEU A 353 -19.20 -5.15 14.47
C LEU A 353 -19.79 -5.07 13.05
N THR A 354 -21.11 -5.09 12.95
CA THR A 354 -21.83 -5.20 11.66
C THR A 354 -22.80 -4.06 11.35
N LYS A 355 -22.92 -3.06 12.24
CA LYS A 355 -23.80 -1.90 12.06
C LYS A 355 -23.00 -0.63 11.72
N PRO A 356 -23.48 0.21 10.77
CA PRO A 356 -24.59 -0.04 9.83
C PRO A 356 -24.25 -1.11 8.78
N HIS A 357 -22.96 -1.32 8.51
CA HIS A 357 -22.40 -2.36 7.65
C HIS A 357 -21.21 -3.03 8.37
N PRO A 358 -20.70 -4.18 7.88
CA PRO A 358 -19.47 -4.77 8.39
C PRO A 358 -18.34 -3.74 8.50
N TRP A 359 -17.64 -3.74 9.62
CA TRP A 359 -16.59 -2.76 9.90
C TRP A 359 -15.30 -3.03 9.11
N HIS A 360 -14.99 -4.31 8.87
CA HIS A 360 -13.90 -4.76 8.01
C HIS A 360 -14.37 -5.89 7.08
N PRO A 361 -13.64 -6.14 5.96
CA PRO A 361 -13.88 -7.28 5.09
C PRO A 361 -13.53 -8.61 5.78
N ASP A 362 -14.39 -9.61 5.59
CA ASP A 362 -14.05 -11.02 5.83
C ASP A 362 -13.55 -11.70 4.56
N ILE A 363 -14.17 -11.37 3.42
CA ILE A 363 -13.84 -11.92 2.10
C ILE A 363 -12.80 -11.03 1.44
N VAL A 364 -11.69 -11.63 1.01
CA VAL A 364 -10.54 -10.95 0.45
C VAL A 364 -10.13 -11.60 -0.88
N ASP A 365 -9.79 -10.78 -1.88
CA ASP A 365 -9.22 -11.24 -3.14
C ASP A 365 -7.77 -11.69 -2.95
N VAL A 366 -7.46 -12.92 -3.38
CA VAL A 366 -6.07 -13.37 -3.63
C VAL A 366 -5.93 -13.64 -5.12
N GLN A 367 -4.92 -13.03 -5.75
CA GLN A 367 -4.76 -13.09 -7.20
C GLN A 367 -3.29 -13.10 -7.59
N MET A 368 -3.00 -13.80 -8.69
CA MET A 368 -1.71 -13.80 -9.35
C MET A 368 -1.90 -13.69 -10.86
N ILE A 369 -1.08 -12.86 -11.51
CA ILE A 369 -0.93 -12.83 -12.97
C ILE A 369 0.52 -13.14 -13.30
N THR A 370 0.75 -14.01 -14.29
CA THR A 370 2.08 -14.28 -14.82
C THR A 370 2.24 -13.70 -16.23
N VAL A 371 3.41 -13.12 -16.48
CA VAL A 371 3.84 -12.62 -17.78
C VAL A 371 5.15 -13.32 -18.11
N GLY A 372 5.05 -14.47 -18.80
CA GLY A 372 6.21 -15.33 -19.02
C GLY A 372 6.81 -15.82 -17.70
N SER A 373 8.05 -15.45 -17.42
CA SER A 373 8.77 -15.80 -16.18
C SER A 373 8.54 -14.83 -15.01
N LEU A 374 7.79 -13.74 -15.19
CA LEU A 374 7.42 -12.81 -14.11
C LEU A 374 6.08 -13.22 -13.49
N ALA A 375 6.02 -13.31 -12.17
CA ALA A 375 4.77 -13.46 -11.41
C ALA A 375 4.49 -12.17 -10.62
N ILE A 376 3.28 -11.63 -10.79
CA ILE A 376 2.77 -10.46 -10.06
C ILE A 376 1.71 -10.97 -9.08
N ILE A 377 1.99 -10.84 -7.78
CA ILE A 377 1.08 -11.25 -6.71
C ILE A 377 0.31 -10.01 -6.24
N ALA A 378 -1.02 -10.04 -6.36
CA ALA A 378 -1.88 -8.97 -5.90
C ALA A 378 -2.13 -9.12 -4.42
N ILE A 379 -1.48 -8.26 -3.63
CA ILE A 379 -1.56 -8.27 -2.18
C ILE A 379 -2.65 -7.29 -1.71
N PRO A 380 -3.64 -7.72 -0.92
CA PRO A 380 -4.77 -6.91 -0.49
C PRO A 380 -4.48 -6.14 0.81
N GLY A 381 -3.31 -5.50 0.90
CA GLY A 381 -2.87 -4.79 2.09
C GLY A 381 -1.41 -4.33 1.99
N GLU A 382 -0.85 -3.94 3.13
CA GLU A 382 0.56 -3.58 3.28
C GLU A 382 1.31 -4.76 3.90
N PHE A 383 2.38 -5.21 3.24
CA PHE A 383 3.22 -6.33 3.68
C PHE A 383 4.56 -5.81 4.20
#